data_AF-A0A9E6CT77-F1
#
_entry.id   AF-A0A9E6CT77-F1
#
_cell.length_a   1.000
_cell.length_b   1.000
_cell.length_c   1.000
_cell.angle_alpha   90.00
_cell.angle_beta   90.00
_cell.angle_gamma   90.00
#
_symmetry.space_group_name_H-M   'P 1'
#
loop_
_entity.id
_entity.type
_entity.pdbx_description
1 polymer ?
#
loop_
_entity_poly.entity_id
_entity_poly.type
_entity_poly.pdbx_seq_one_letter_code
_entity_poly.pdbx_strand_id
1 'polypeptide(L)'
;MSKRALTIIVIVSLAFNLAFIGTFGLIQLRRRSFLKHKFGPPPELREHFRNRKEHIASFQHDFHQSKMDFIEELKKPDFNEELLNKTLENAIRKQTAMEIELGKSLIELRKEMSFEEAQKFFSKFPKNNRKFMPPRPFSKRRNN
;
A
#
# COMPACT_ATOMS: atom_id res chain seq x y z
N MET A 1 -51.32 9.71 22.67
CA MET A 1 -49.99 10.25 23.04
C MET A 1 -50.07 11.75 23.16
N SER A 2 -49.49 12.36 24.20
CA SER A 2 -49.53 13.82 24.36
C SER A 2 -48.55 14.49 23.40
N LYS A 3 -48.91 15.65 22.84
CA LYS A 3 -48.04 16.43 21.94
C LYS A 3 -46.66 16.69 22.56
N ARG A 4 -46.63 16.87 23.89
CA ARG A 4 -45.40 17.07 24.68
C ARG A 4 -44.47 15.86 24.64
N ALA A 5 -45.00 14.64 24.76
CA ALA A 5 -44.19 13.43 24.68
C ALA A 5 -43.58 13.25 23.29
N LEU A 6 -44.32 13.59 22.24
CA LEU A 6 -43.84 13.50 20.86
C LEU A 6 -42.71 14.51 20.59
N THR A 7 -42.84 15.74 21.09
CA THR A 7 -41.77 16.76 21.00
C THR A 7 -40.50 16.32 21.72
N ILE A 8 -40.62 15.72 22.92
CA ILE A 8 -39.46 15.24 23.69
C ILE A 8 -38.73 14.14 22.91
N ILE A 9 -39.45 13.17 22.35
CA ILE A 9 -38.85 12.07 21.57
C ILE A 9 -38.10 12.62 20.35
N VAL A 10 -38.68 13.60 19.64
CA VAL A 10 -38.04 14.21 18.46
C VAL A 10 -36.75 14.94 18.84
N ILE A 11 -36.74 15.72 19.93
CA ILE A 11 -35.55 16.44 20.38
C ILE A 11 -34.44 15.46 20.78
N VAL A 12 -34.79 14.40 21.50
CA VAL A 12 -33.82 13.36 21.91
C VAL A 12 -33.25 12.63 20.69
N SER A 13 -34.09 12.26 19.73
CA SER A 13 -33.66 11.62 18.47
C SER A 13 -32.73 12.52 17.65
N LEU A 14 -33.02 13.83 17.60
CA LEU A 14 -32.22 14.79 16.86
C LEU A 14 -30.84 14.99 17.50
N ALA A 15 -30.80 15.15 18.84
CA ALA A 15 -29.56 15.28 19.59
C ALA A 15 -28.67 14.04 19.44
N PHE A 16 -29.27 12.84 19.47
CA PHE A 16 -28.53 11.59 19.30
C PHE A 16 -27.92 11.47 17.90
N ASN A 17 -28.66 11.84 16.85
CA ASN A 17 -28.14 11.86 15.48
C ASN A 17 -26.99 12.88 15.30
N LEU A 18 -27.12 14.09 15.84
CA LEU A 18 -26.07 15.11 15.81
C LEU A 18 -24.81 14.66 16.53
N ALA A 19 -24.94 14.04 17.71
CA ALA A 19 -23.82 13.50 18.45
C ALA A 19 -23.11 12.38 17.67
N PHE A 20 -23.86 11.49 17.03
CA PHE A 20 -23.30 10.39 16.25
C PHE A 20 -22.52 10.89 15.03
N ILE A 21 -23.11 11.82 14.26
CA ILE A 21 -22.47 12.44 13.09
C ILE A 21 -21.22 13.25 13.50
N GLY A 22 -21.32 14.04 14.56
CA GLY A 22 -20.21 14.86 15.06
C GLY A 22 -19.02 14.01 15.53
N THR A 23 -19.30 12.93 16.26
CA THR A 23 -18.24 12.02 16.75
C THR A 23 -17.57 11.28 15.59
N PHE A 24 -18.34 10.82 14.61
CA PHE A 24 -17.81 10.17 13.42
C PHE A 24 -16.93 11.11 12.58
N GLY A 25 -17.36 12.37 12.40
CA GLY A 25 -16.59 13.41 11.72
C GLY A 25 -15.26 13.72 12.40
N LEU A 26 -15.27 13.91 13.73
CA LEU A 26 -14.05 14.17 14.51
C LEU A 26 -13.07 12.99 14.47
N ILE A 27 -13.56 11.75 14.57
CA ILE A 27 -12.72 10.55 14.44
C ILE A 27 -12.07 10.50 13.06
N GLN A 28 -12.80 10.80 11.98
CA GLN A 28 -12.24 10.78 10.63
C GLN A 28 -11.20 11.88 10.39
N LEU A 29 -11.43 13.10 10.89
CA LEU A 29 -10.43 14.17 10.82
C LEU A 29 -9.16 13.81 11.60
N ARG A 30 -9.29 13.23 12.80
CA ARG A 30 -8.15 12.84 13.63
C ARG A 30 -7.36 11.68 13.03
N ARG A 31 -8.02 10.70 12.40
CA ARG A 31 -7.35 9.60 11.68
C ARG A 31 -6.52 10.10 10.50
N ARG A 32 -6.99 11.11 9.76
CA ARG A 32 -6.22 11.71 8.63
C ARG A 32 -4.96 12.44 9.08
N SER A 33 -4.97 13.08 10.25
CA SER A 33 -3.82 13.80 10.81
C SER A 33 -2.71 12.86 11.31
N PHE A 34 -3.06 11.78 12.01
CA PHE A 34 -2.08 10.86 12.59
C PHE A 34 -1.28 10.03 11.57
N LEU A 35 -1.81 9.83 10.36
CA LEU A 35 -1.12 9.08 9.30
C LEU A 35 -0.04 9.90 8.56
N LYS A 36 -0.05 11.25 8.66
CA LYS A 36 0.85 12.10 7.86
C LYS A 36 2.25 12.30 8.46
N HIS A 37 2.47 12.04 9.75
CA HIS A 37 3.72 12.46 10.41
C HIS A 37 4.66 11.38 10.93
N LYS A 38 4.26 10.11 11.05
CA LYS A 38 5.14 9.08 11.66
C LYS A 38 5.89 8.15 10.69
N PHE A 39 5.53 8.13 9.42
CA PHE A 39 6.05 7.14 8.45
C PHE A 39 6.53 7.73 7.12
N GLY A 40 6.67 9.06 7.03
CA GLY A 40 7.20 9.68 5.82
C GLY A 40 8.72 9.47 5.71
N PRO A 41 9.26 9.32 4.49
CA PRO A 41 10.70 9.43 4.28
C PRO A 41 11.19 10.80 4.80
N PRO A 42 12.47 10.89 5.24
CA PRO A 42 13.10 12.17 5.61
C PRO A 42 12.84 13.26 4.56
N PRO A 43 12.77 14.54 4.96
CA PRO A 43 12.43 15.65 4.06
C PRO A 43 13.28 15.69 2.78
N GLU A 44 14.58 15.42 2.90
CA GLU A 44 15.54 15.38 1.77
C GLU A 44 15.22 14.27 0.77
N LEU A 45 14.73 13.12 1.25
CA LEU A 45 14.37 11.97 0.41
C LEU A 45 12.97 12.12 -0.20
N ARG A 46 12.13 13.03 0.29
CA ARG A 46 10.76 13.23 -0.23
C ARG A 46 10.75 13.67 -1.69
N GLU A 47 11.69 14.52 -2.10
CA GLU A 47 11.74 15.00 -3.48
C GLU A 47 12.17 13.89 -4.45
N HIS A 48 13.18 13.09 -4.07
CA HIS A 48 13.56 11.90 -4.83
C HIS A 48 12.36 10.95 -5.01
N PHE A 49 11.62 10.66 -3.93
CA PHE A 49 10.41 9.84 -4.04
C PHE A 49 9.29 10.48 -4.85
N ARG A 50 9.13 11.81 -4.79
CA ARG A 50 8.08 12.52 -5.55
C ARG A 50 8.35 12.47 -7.05
N ASN A 51 9.57 12.77 -7.49
CA ASN A 51 9.94 12.76 -8.91
C ASN A 51 9.88 11.33 -9.49
N ARG A 52 10.33 10.34 -8.72
CA ARG A 52 10.25 8.92 -9.09
C ARG A 52 8.83 8.37 -9.09
N LYS A 53 7.96 8.89 -8.22
CA LYS A 53 6.57 8.44 -8.13
C LYS A 53 5.83 8.66 -9.44
N GLU A 54 6.10 9.74 -10.15
CA GLU A 54 5.48 10.00 -11.47
C GLU A 54 5.90 8.95 -12.49
N HIS A 55 7.19 8.58 -12.52
CA HIS A 55 7.70 7.53 -13.42
C HIS A 55 7.20 6.13 -13.04
N ILE A 56 7.15 5.80 -11.76
CA ILE A 56 6.66 4.50 -11.27
C ILE A 56 5.14 4.39 -11.37
N ALA A 57 4.41 5.52 -11.31
CA ALA A 57 2.95 5.54 -11.37
C ALA A 57 2.41 4.97 -12.69
N SER A 58 3.10 5.16 -13.81
CA SER A 58 2.70 4.55 -15.09
C SER A 58 2.81 3.02 -15.03
N PHE A 59 3.93 2.48 -14.53
CA PHE A 59 4.11 1.04 -14.35
C PHE A 59 3.10 0.43 -13.37
N GLN A 60 2.79 1.16 -12.29
CA GLN A 60 1.75 0.75 -11.34
C GLN A 60 0.37 0.72 -11.99
N HIS A 61 0.04 1.76 -12.77
CA HIS A 61 -1.23 1.83 -13.48
C HIS A 61 -1.36 0.68 -14.48
N ASP A 62 -0.34 0.45 -15.31
CA ASP A 62 -0.28 -0.64 -16.28
C ASP A 62 -0.43 -2.02 -15.62
N PHE A 63 0.29 -2.26 -14.52
CA PHE A 63 0.17 -3.51 -13.77
C PHE A 63 -1.24 -3.66 -13.19
N HIS A 64 -1.78 -2.63 -12.56
CA HIS A 64 -3.13 -2.66 -12.01
C HIS A 64 -4.18 -2.93 -13.09
N GLN A 65 -4.06 -2.29 -14.25
CA GLN A 65 -4.97 -2.52 -15.38
C GLN A 65 -4.89 -3.97 -15.85
N SER A 66 -3.68 -4.49 -16.12
CA SER A 66 -3.51 -5.88 -16.57
C SER A 66 -4.01 -6.91 -15.55
N LYS A 67 -3.91 -6.61 -14.25
CA LYS A 67 -4.49 -7.44 -13.18
C LYS A 67 -6.02 -7.39 -13.19
N MET A 68 -6.61 -6.22 -13.43
CA MET A 68 -8.06 -6.11 -13.57
C MET A 68 -8.54 -6.88 -14.79
N ASP A 69 -7.86 -6.77 -15.93
CA ASP A 69 -8.20 -7.50 -17.16
C ASP A 69 -8.19 -9.02 -16.92
N PHE A 70 -7.18 -9.53 -16.21
CA PHE A 70 -7.12 -10.95 -15.80
C PHE A 70 -8.28 -11.35 -14.88
N ILE A 71 -8.64 -10.51 -13.90
CA ILE A 71 -9.76 -10.76 -12.98
C ILE A 71 -11.11 -10.70 -13.71
N GLU A 72 -11.27 -9.76 -14.65
CA GLU A 72 -12.48 -9.68 -15.49
C GLU A 72 -12.63 -10.93 -16.35
N GLU A 73 -11.54 -11.46 -16.90
CA GLU A 73 -11.58 -12.72 -17.65
C GLU A 73 -12.02 -13.89 -16.75
N LEU A 74 -11.52 -13.97 -15.51
CA LEU A 74 -11.93 -15.00 -14.54
C LEU A 74 -13.42 -14.94 -14.14
N LYS A 75 -14.06 -13.77 -14.26
CA LYS A 75 -15.48 -13.60 -13.91
C LYS A 75 -16.43 -14.06 -15.00
N LYS A 76 -15.94 -14.22 -16.23
CA LYS A 76 -16.81 -14.58 -17.36
C LYS A 76 -17.36 -16.00 -17.19
N PRO A 77 -18.61 -16.24 -17.59
CA PRO A 77 -19.22 -17.57 -17.51
C PRO A 77 -18.61 -18.56 -18.52
N ASP A 78 -18.00 -18.06 -19.60
CA ASP A 78 -17.28 -18.87 -20.58
C ASP A 78 -15.79 -18.92 -20.23
N PHE A 79 -15.32 -20.09 -19.81
CA PHE A 79 -13.96 -20.29 -19.34
C PHE A 79 -13.02 -20.56 -20.53
N ASN A 80 -12.33 -19.52 -21.01
CA ASN A 80 -11.31 -19.64 -22.03
C ASN A 80 -9.91 -19.65 -21.41
N GLU A 81 -9.34 -20.83 -21.24
CA GLU A 81 -8.03 -21.04 -20.61
C GLU A 81 -6.88 -20.38 -21.40
N GLU A 82 -6.93 -20.39 -22.73
CA GLU A 82 -5.89 -19.80 -23.57
C GLU A 82 -5.83 -18.27 -23.42
N LEU A 83 -7.00 -17.62 -23.42
CA LEU A 83 -7.11 -16.18 -23.20
C LEU A 83 -6.72 -15.81 -21.76
N LEU A 84 -7.06 -16.65 -20.79
CA LEU A 84 -6.70 -16.45 -19.39
C LEU A 84 -5.18 -16.55 -19.17
N ASN A 85 -4.53 -17.55 -19.77
CA ASN A 85 -3.07 -17.69 -19.70
C ASN A 85 -2.38 -16.49 -20.36
N LYS A 86 -2.89 -16.00 -21.49
CA LYS A 86 -2.37 -14.79 -22.14
C LYS A 86 -2.50 -13.53 -21.29
N THR A 87 -3.64 -13.33 -20.61
CA THR A 87 -3.84 -12.18 -19.72
C THR A 87 -2.97 -12.29 -18.46
N LEU A 88 -2.79 -13.51 -17.92
CA LEU A 88 -1.89 -13.79 -16.81
C LEU A 88 -0.42 -13.48 -17.17
N GLU A 89 0.08 -13.98 -18.30
CA GLU A 89 1.43 -13.70 -18.78
C GLU A 89 1.68 -12.20 -18.95
N ASN A 90 0.69 -11.49 -19.49
CA ASN A 90 0.77 -10.03 -19.62
C ASN A 90 0.87 -9.34 -18.24
N ALA A 91 0.07 -9.77 -17.26
CA ALA A 91 0.11 -9.24 -15.91
C ALA A 91 1.46 -9.50 -15.22
N ILE A 92 2.01 -10.72 -15.36
CA ILE A 92 3.33 -11.09 -14.83
C ILE A 92 4.43 -10.23 -15.46
N ARG A 93 4.38 -10.03 -16.78
CA ARG A 93 5.35 -9.18 -17.50
C ARG A 93 5.30 -7.73 -17.00
N LYS A 94 4.10 -7.17 -16.82
CA LYS A 94 3.92 -5.80 -16.29
C LYS A 94 4.36 -5.69 -14.83
N GLN A 95 4.08 -6.70 -14.00
CA GLN A 95 4.60 -6.76 -12.62
C GLN A 95 6.13 -6.77 -12.61
N THR A 96 6.74 -7.61 -13.44
CA THR A 96 8.20 -7.74 -13.54
C THR A 96 8.84 -6.42 -13.95
N ALA A 97 8.29 -5.74 -14.96
CA ALA A 97 8.77 -4.43 -15.39
C ALA A 97 8.68 -3.40 -14.25
N MET A 98 7.56 -3.36 -13.52
CA MET A 98 7.39 -2.48 -12.36
C MET A 98 8.42 -2.75 -11.26
N GLU A 99 8.64 -4.01 -10.89
CA GLU A 99 9.61 -4.42 -9.86
C GLU A 99 11.06 -4.08 -10.27
N ILE A 100 11.40 -4.25 -11.54
CA ILE A 100 12.72 -3.86 -12.07
C ILE A 100 12.94 -2.36 -11.90
N GLU A 101 11.97 -1.53 -12.28
CA GLU A 101 12.10 -0.07 -12.17
C GLU A 101 12.11 0.40 -10.70
N LEU A 102 11.32 -0.24 -9.84
CA LEU A 102 11.39 -0.02 -8.39
C LEU A 102 12.79 -0.36 -7.85
N GLY A 103 13.35 -1.50 -8.26
CA GLY A 103 14.69 -1.92 -7.89
C GLY A 103 15.78 -0.93 -8.32
N LYS A 104 15.74 -0.47 -9.58
CA LYS A 104 16.66 0.56 -10.10
C LYS A 104 16.57 1.86 -9.30
N SER A 105 15.35 2.32 -9.01
CA SER A 105 15.12 3.51 -8.19
C SER A 105 15.72 3.38 -6.79
N LEU A 106 15.62 2.20 -6.16
CA LEU A 106 16.24 1.95 -4.86
C LEU A 106 17.77 1.89 -4.92
N ILE A 107 18.34 1.36 -6.00
CA ILE A 107 19.80 1.32 -6.22
C ILE A 107 20.34 2.74 -6.36
N GLU A 108 19.69 3.58 -7.17
CA GLU A 108 20.07 4.97 -7.34
C GLU A 108 19.92 5.77 -6.04
N LEU A 109 18.82 5.58 -5.31
CA LEU A 109 18.65 6.15 -3.98
C LEU A 109 19.80 5.74 -3.04
N ARG A 110 20.22 4.48 -3.09
CA ARG A 110 21.35 4.00 -2.29
C ARG A 110 22.66 4.68 -2.67
N LYS A 111 22.88 5.05 -3.93
CA LYS A 111 24.09 5.77 -4.37
C LYS A 111 24.16 7.19 -3.79
N GLU A 112 23.02 7.83 -3.58
CA GLU A 112 22.92 9.19 -3.04
C GLU A 112 23.09 9.26 -1.52
N MET A 113 22.96 8.12 -0.81
CA MET A 113 23.04 8.05 0.65
C MET A 113 24.42 7.64 1.16
N SER A 114 24.81 8.20 2.31
CA SER A 114 25.92 7.68 3.11
C SER A 114 25.61 6.28 3.65
N PHE A 115 26.63 5.57 4.13
CA PHE A 115 26.46 4.23 4.70
C PHE A 115 25.52 4.24 5.93
N GLU A 116 25.66 5.23 6.81
CA GLU A 116 24.87 5.33 8.05
C GLU A 116 23.40 5.68 7.75
N GLU A 117 23.15 6.60 6.81
CA GLU A 117 21.81 6.93 6.35
C GLU A 117 21.12 5.74 5.70
N ALA A 118 21.83 5.01 4.83
CA ALA A 118 21.32 3.80 4.21
C ALA A 118 20.99 2.74 5.26
N GLN A 119 21.85 2.53 6.26
CA GLN A 119 21.59 1.58 7.34
C GLN A 119 20.33 1.97 8.12
N LYS A 120 20.17 3.25 8.48
CA LYS A 120 18.99 3.77 9.17
C LYS A 120 17.72 3.74 8.32
N PHE A 121 17.83 3.96 7.02
CA PHE A 121 16.71 3.95 6.08
C PHE A 121 16.23 2.52 5.80
N PHE A 122 17.12 1.61 5.40
CA PHE A 122 16.77 0.24 5.01
C PHE A 122 16.47 -0.67 6.21
N SER A 123 16.96 -0.35 7.42
CA SER A 123 16.60 -1.09 8.64
C SER A 123 15.13 -0.92 9.07
N LYS A 124 14.46 0.14 8.60
CA LYS A 124 13.04 0.40 8.87
C LYS A 124 12.10 -0.40 7.96
N PHE A 125 12.59 -0.97 6.87
CA PHE A 125 11.76 -1.87 6.07
C PHE A 125 11.42 -3.09 6.93
N PRO A 126 10.12 -3.42 7.09
CA PRO A 126 9.72 -4.50 7.97
C PRO A 126 10.40 -5.80 7.54
N LYS A 127 11.04 -6.48 8.50
CA LYS A 127 11.63 -7.83 8.35
C LYS A 127 10.60 -8.92 7.99
N ASN A 128 9.39 -8.56 7.54
CA ASN A 128 8.29 -9.48 7.27
C ASN A 128 8.53 -10.41 6.08
N ASN A 129 9.53 -10.14 5.22
CA ASN A 129 9.95 -11.08 4.17
C ASN A 129 10.82 -12.24 4.68
N ARG A 130 11.17 -12.28 5.98
CA ARG A 130 11.92 -13.42 6.56
C ARG A 130 11.11 -14.72 6.67
N LYS A 131 9.78 -14.68 6.50
CA LYS A 131 8.96 -15.91 6.50
C LYS A 131 9.12 -16.77 5.24
N PHE A 132 9.74 -16.24 4.17
CA PHE A 132 9.96 -16.97 2.91
C PHE A 132 11.44 -17.14 2.52
N MET A 133 12.39 -16.80 3.40
CA MET A 133 13.78 -17.20 3.19
C MET A 133 13.94 -18.66 3.60
N PRO A 134 14.49 -19.55 2.74
CA PRO A 134 14.98 -20.83 3.25
C PRO A 134 16.02 -20.54 4.34
N PRO A 135 16.09 -21.37 5.41
CA PRO A 135 17.05 -21.15 6.48
C PRO A 135 18.45 -21.02 5.88
N ARG A 136 19.22 -20.03 6.35
CA ARG A 136 20.62 -19.86 5.93
C ARG A 136 21.29 -21.23 6.07
N PRO A 137 22.01 -21.74 5.05
CA PRO A 137 22.75 -22.98 5.22
C PRO A 137 23.68 -22.76 6.40
N PHE A 138 23.56 -23.62 7.42
CA PHE A 138 24.48 -23.64 8.54
C PHE A 138 25.88 -23.71 7.94
N SER A 139 26.65 -22.62 8.03
CA SER A 139 28.06 -22.69 7.75
C SER A 139 28.61 -23.69 8.76
N LYS A 140 29.05 -24.86 8.25
CA LYS A 140 29.85 -25.79 9.03
C LYS A 140 30.97 -24.97 9.66
N ARG A 141 30.93 -24.80 10.98
CA ARG A 141 32.13 -24.50 11.75
C ARG A 141 33.12 -25.60 11.40
N ARG A 142 34.06 -25.31 10.50
CA ARG A 142 35.30 -26.08 10.42
C ARG A 142 36.08 -25.70 11.66
N ASN A 143 35.92 -26.49 12.71
CA ASN A 143 37.03 -26.72 13.61
C ASN A 143 37.98 -27.65 12.88
N ASN A 144 39.15 -27.13 12.55
CA ASN A 144 40.44 -27.83 12.55
C ASN A 144 41.51 -26.75 12.62
#